data_AF-C3ZG87-F1
#
_entry.id   AF-C3ZG87-F1
#
_cell.length_a   1.000
_cell.length_b   1.000
_cell.length_c   1.000
_cell.angle_alpha   90.00
_cell.angle_beta   90.00
_cell.angle_gamma   90.00
#
_symmetry.space_group_name_H-M   'P 1'
#
loop_
_entity.id
_entity.type
_entity.pdbx_description
1 polymer ?
#
loop_
_entity_poly.entity_id
_entity_poly.type
_entity_poly.pdbx_seq_one_letter_code
_entity_poly.pdbx_strand_id
1 'polypeptide(L)'
;MDHRWACLTLFLVLLADTARGQGCGLSAFRHVPGKHCPGYENLVGRPTASSAEACAQACCDNSACKSFQYSTRRDCYLISKICTDEEKKTVSIGNMYDRIQASKRMVEARETLQDLRDVLLDLEEAAEIEQETRELEDMAEDVDMVEDAEKEVRELEEIEENAGMAEDDE
;
A
#
# COMPACT_ATOMS: atom_id res chain seq x y z
N MET A 1 42.61 -22.77 1.28
CA MET A 1 41.24 -22.86 1.80
C MET A 1 40.93 -21.55 2.53
N ASP A 2 40.17 -20.67 1.88
CA ASP A 2 39.96 -19.30 2.31
C ASP A 2 39.03 -19.20 3.52
N HIS A 3 39.59 -18.84 4.69
CA HIS A 3 38.85 -18.57 5.94
C HIS A 3 37.77 -17.49 5.79
N ARG A 4 37.84 -16.67 4.73
CA ARG A 4 36.87 -15.62 4.41
C ARG A 4 35.50 -16.18 3.99
N TRP A 5 35.45 -17.38 3.40
CA TRP A 5 34.20 -18.03 3.00
C TRP A 5 33.49 -18.70 4.18
N ALA A 6 34.23 -19.19 5.17
CA ALA A 6 33.66 -19.84 6.35
C ALA A 6 32.94 -18.85 7.29
N CYS A 7 33.43 -17.61 7.41
CA CYS A 7 32.75 -16.58 8.20
C CYS A 7 31.44 -16.11 7.55
N LEU A 8 31.42 -15.98 6.22
CA LEU A 8 30.24 -15.50 5.48
C LEU A 8 29.10 -16.52 5.53
N THR A 9 29.41 -17.82 5.45
CA THR A 9 28.40 -18.88 5.63
C THR A 9 27.89 -18.94 7.06
N LEU A 10 28.74 -18.78 8.08
CA LEU A 10 28.31 -18.76 9.48
C LEU A 10 27.41 -17.54 9.78
N PHE A 11 27.74 -16.37 9.23
CA PHE A 11 26.94 -15.15 9.39
C PHE A 11 25.58 -15.25 8.67
N LEU A 12 25.54 -15.85 7.47
CA LEU A 12 24.29 -16.12 6.76
C LEU A 12 23.43 -17.18 7.45
N VAL A 13 24.02 -18.20 8.06
CA VAL A 13 23.29 -19.20 8.88
C VAL A 13 22.73 -18.55 10.15
N LEU A 14 23.51 -17.74 10.85
CA LEU A 14 23.05 -17.01 12.04
C LEU A 14 21.93 -15.99 11.71
N LEU A 15 22.01 -15.30 10.58
CA LEU A 15 20.94 -14.41 10.10
C LEU A 15 19.66 -15.19 9.73
N ALA A 16 19.80 -16.36 9.09
CA ALA A 16 18.68 -17.24 8.76
C ALA A 16 17.99 -17.82 10.01
N ASP A 17 18.73 -18.11 11.08
CA ASP A 17 18.18 -18.53 12.37
C ASP A 17 17.44 -17.38 13.08
N THR A 18 17.95 -16.14 13.02
CA THR A 18 17.22 -14.98 13.56
C THR A 18 15.93 -14.66 12.80
N ALA A 19 15.89 -14.90 11.48
CA ALA A 19 14.67 -14.74 10.68
C ALA A 19 13.63 -15.85 10.91
N ARG A 20 14.05 -17.03 11.39
CA ARG A 20 13.13 -18.11 11.80
C ARG A 20 12.60 -17.94 13.24
N GLY A 21 13.35 -17.27 14.10
CA GLY A 21 13.04 -17.13 15.53
C GLY A 21 12.33 -15.82 15.95
N GLN A 22 12.38 -14.76 15.16
CA GLN A 22 11.74 -13.47 15.49
C GLN A 22 10.34 -13.38 14.89
N GLY A 23 9.35 -13.95 15.59
CA GLY A 23 7.94 -13.78 15.21
C GLY A 23 7.02 -14.94 15.58
N CYS A 24 7.54 -15.97 16.24
CA CYS A 24 6.72 -17.03 16.81
C CYS A 24 6.58 -16.86 18.34
N GLY A 25 5.37 -17.07 18.84
CA GLY A 25 5.02 -16.97 20.25
C GLY A 25 3.57 -16.50 20.37
N LEU A 26 3.06 -16.31 21.59
CA LEU A 26 1.67 -15.88 21.79
C LEU A 26 1.38 -14.53 21.12
N SER A 27 2.38 -13.65 20.99
CA SER A 27 2.30 -12.37 20.30
C SER A 27 2.01 -12.48 18.80
N ALA A 28 2.26 -13.64 18.20
CA ALA A 28 1.95 -13.92 16.79
C ALA A 28 0.47 -14.23 16.55
N PHE A 29 -0.35 -14.24 17.60
CA PHE A 29 -1.75 -14.63 17.54
C PHE A 29 -2.66 -13.56 18.14
N ARG A 30 -3.78 -13.32 17.47
CA ARG A 30 -4.90 -12.53 17.97
C ARG A 30 -5.71 -13.40 18.92
N HIS A 31 -5.77 -13.01 20.19
CA HIS A 31 -6.60 -13.66 21.20
C HIS A 31 -8.08 -13.33 21.02
N VAL A 32 -8.93 -14.36 21.00
CA VAL A 32 -10.38 -14.27 20.86
C VAL A 32 -11.03 -15.05 22.02
N PRO A 33 -11.45 -14.37 23.09
CA PRO A 33 -11.89 -15.01 24.32
C PRO A 33 -13.25 -15.69 24.19
N GLY A 34 -13.44 -16.83 24.87
CA GLY A 34 -14.73 -17.53 24.96
C GLY A 34 -15.25 -18.04 23.62
N LYS A 35 -14.35 -18.33 22.68
CA LYS A 35 -14.68 -18.79 21.33
C LYS A 35 -14.06 -20.15 21.03
N HIS A 36 -14.68 -20.85 20.10
CA HIS A 36 -14.23 -22.11 19.53
C HIS A 36 -14.51 -22.13 18.04
N CYS A 37 -13.58 -22.69 17.26
CA CYS A 37 -13.84 -22.97 15.87
C CYS A 37 -14.38 -24.40 15.69
N PRO A 38 -15.61 -24.58 15.19
CA PRO A 38 -16.19 -25.89 14.94
C PRO A 38 -15.50 -26.59 13.76
N GLY A 39 -15.57 -27.92 13.74
CA GLY A 39 -15.08 -28.75 12.64
C GLY A 39 -13.72 -29.39 12.95
N TYR A 40 -13.74 -30.65 13.37
CA TYR A 40 -12.55 -31.43 13.71
C TYR A 40 -11.73 -31.82 12.49
N GLU A 41 -12.28 -31.72 11.28
CA GLU A 41 -11.58 -31.97 10.02
C GLU A 41 -10.40 -31.01 9.79
N ASN A 42 -10.39 -29.87 10.48
CA ASN A 42 -9.32 -28.88 10.43
C ASN A 42 -8.27 -29.07 11.54
N LEU A 43 -8.43 -30.07 12.41
CA LEU A 43 -7.49 -30.34 13.49
C LEU A 43 -6.20 -30.96 12.94
N VAL A 44 -5.07 -30.29 13.12
CA VAL A 44 -3.75 -30.77 12.68
C VAL A 44 -2.89 -31.30 13.83
N GLY A 45 -3.34 -31.14 15.07
CA GLY A 45 -2.63 -31.68 16.23
C GLY A 45 -3.30 -31.37 17.56
N ARG A 46 -2.96 -32.16 18.57
CA ARG A 46 -3.37 -31.96 19.96
C ARG A 46 -2.20 -32.21 20.92
N PRO A 47 -1.18 -31.33 20.92
CA PRO A 47 -0.01 -31.51 21.76
C PRO A 47 -0.36 -31.33 23.24
N THR A 48 0.44 -31.93 24.11
CA THR A 48 0.38 -31.64 25.55
C THR A 48 1.03 -30.27 25.79
N ALA A 49 0.23 -29.28 26.17
CA ALA A 49 0.71 -27.94 26.47
C ALA A 49 0.18 -27.50 27.83
N SER A 50 1.05 -26.98 28.69
CA SER A 50 0.69 -26.51 30.03
C SER A 50 0.21 -25.06 30.07
N SER A 51 0.39 -24.32 28.96
CA SER A 51 -0.04 -22.92 28.82
C SER A 51 -0.40 -22.59 27.36
N ALA A 52 -1.02 -21.42 27.17
CA ALA A 52 -1.32 -20.91 25.84
C ALA A 52 -0.02 -20.60 25.06
N GLU A 53 1.04 -20.15 25.73
CA GLU A 53 2.36 -19.91 25.13
C GLU A 53 2.96 -21.20 24.58
N ALA A 54 2.90 -22.31 25.34
CA ALA A 54 3.36 -23.61 24.87
C ALA A 54 2.53 -24.11 23.68
N CYS A 55 1.21 -23.85 23.69
CA CYS A 55 0.33 -24.19 22.57
C CYS A 55 0.65 -23.35 21.32
N ALA A 56 0.95 -22.06 21.49
CA ALA A 56 1.38 -21.17 20.43
C ALA A 56 2.70 -21.62 19.80
N GLN A 57 3.66 -22.03 20.62
CA GLN A 57 4.93 -22.57 20.14
C GLN A 57 4.71 -23.85 19.32
N ALA A 58 3.91 -24.79 19.84
CA ALA A 58 3.57 -26.00 19.10
C ALA A 58 2.83 -25.70 17.78
N CYS A 59 2.00 -24.64 17.74
CA CYS A 59 1.39 -24.17 16.50
C CYS A 59 2.42 -23.57 15.53
N CYS A 60 3.47 -22.92 15.99
CA CYS A 60 4.52 -22.44 15.10
C CYS A 60 5.37 -23.56 14.53
N ASP A 61 5.67 -24.57 15.33
CA ASP A 61 6.47 -25.72 14.92
C ASP A 61 5.71 -26.59 13.90
N ASN A 62 4.38 -26.41 13.81
CA ASN A 62 3.53 -27.04 12.81
C ASN A 62 3.14 -26.03 11.70
N SER A 63 3.76 -26.14 10.53
CA SER A 63 3.52 -25.25 9.38
C SER A 63 2.06 -25.23 8.87
N ALA A 64 1.31 -26.31 9.10
CA ALA A 64 -0.10 -26.39 8.77
C ALA A 64 -0.98 -25.60 9.76
N CYS A 65 -0.52 -25.33 10.98
CA CYS A 65 -1.30 -24.64 12.01
C CYS A 65 -1.43 -23.13 11.72
N LYS A 66 -2.66 -22.67 11.53
CA LYS A 66 -3.03 -21.26 11.28
C LYS A 66 -3.80 -20.64 12.45
N SER A 67 -4.37 -21.44 13.33
CA SER A 67 -4.94 -20.99 14.59
C SER A 67 -4.85 -22.11 15.63
N PHE A 68 -5.05 -21.80 16.90
CA PHE A 68 -5.19 -22.83 17.92
C PHE A 68 -6.27 -22.45 18.94
N GLN A 69 -6.79 -23.46 19.64
CA GLN A 69 -7.61 -23.26 20.82
C GLN A 69 -6.85 -23.73 22.06
N TYR A 70 -6.89 -22.93 23.11
CA TYR A 70 -6.41 -23.34 24.43
C TYR A 70 -7.54 -23.27 25.45
N SER A 71 -7.80 -24.40 26.12
CA SER A 71 -8.87 -24.53 27.12
C SER A 71 -8.35 -24.26 28.53
N THR A 72 -9.24 -23.87 29.45
CA THR A 72 -8.89 -23.76 30.88
C THR A 72 -8.54 -25.13 31.50
N ARG A 73 -8.84 -26.24 30.80
CA ARG A 73 -8.44 -27.60 31.17
C ARG A 73 -7.06 -27.99 30.61
N ARG A 74 -6.34 -27.04 30.00
CA ARG A 74 -5.03 -27.24 29.37
C ARG A 74 -5.09 -28.12 28.12
N ASP A 75 -6.24 -28.17 27.45
CA ASP A 75 -6.31 -28.78 26.12
C ASP A 75 -5.79 -27.78 25.08
N CYS A 76 -4.89 -28.23 24.23
CA CYS A 76 -4.37 -27.47 23.09
C CYS A 76 -4.79 -28.15 21.80
N TYR A 77 -5.54 -27.44 20.95
CA TYR A 77 -6.00 -27.91 19.65
C TYR A 77 -5.40 -27.04 18.56
N LEU A 78 -4.56 -27.62 17.70
CA LEU A 78 -3.94 -26.94 16.57
C LEU A 78 -4.85 -27.07 15.34
N ILE A 79 -5.15 -25.96 14.67
CA ILE A 79 -6.16 -25.89 13.62
C ILE A 79 -5.54 -25.34 12.32
N SER A 80 -5.86 -25.96 11.17
CA SER A 80 -5.28 -25.63 9.86
C SER A 80 -5.84 -24.38 9.19
N LYS A 81 -6.93 -23.83 9.72
CA LYS A 81 -7.60 -22.63 9.19
C LYS A 81 -7.72 -21.53 10.23
N ILE A 82 -7.97 -20.31 9.76
CA ILE A 82 -8.47 -19.22 10.60
C ILE A 82 -9.96 -19.13 10.34
N CYS A 83 -10.76 -19.27 11.39
CA CYS A 83 -12.20 -19.27 11.27
C CYS A 83 -12.72 -17.84 11.29
N THR A 84 -13.72 -17.53 10.46
CA THR A 84 -14.34 -16.21 10.47
C THR A 84 -15.07 -15.97 11.79
N ASP A 85 -15.43 -14.73 12.09
CA ASP A 85 -16.10 -14.42 13.35
C ASP A 85 -17.52 -14.99 13.40
N GLU A 86 -18.15 -15.19 12.25
CA GLU A 86 -19.44 -15.88 12.09
C GLU A 86 -19.33 -17.40 12.33
N GLU A 87 -18.22 -18.02 11.92
CA GLU A 87 -17.98 -19.45 12.16
C GLU A 87 -17.69 -19.75 13.64
N LYS A 88 -17.07 -18.81 14.36
CA LYS A 88 -16.67 -18.99 15.77
C LYS A 88 -17.88 -19.05 16.70
N LYS A 89 -18.04 -20.19 17.38
CA LYS A 89 -19.10 -20.40 18.36
C LYS A 89 -18.66 -19.96 19.75
N THR A 90 -19.59 -19.41 20.52
CA THR A 90 -19.35 -19.07 21.93
C THR A 90 -19.27 -20.33 22.77
N VAL A 91 -18.24 -20.42 23.62
CA VAL A 91 -18.02 -21.51 24.56
C VAL A 91 -17.62 -20.96 25.92
N SER A 92 -17.97 -21.68 26.99
CA SER A 92 -17.59 -21.31 28.36
C SER A 92 -16.17 -21.77 28.74
N ILE A 93 -15.57 -22.66 27.94
CA ILE A 93 -14.30 -23.31 28.26
C ILE A 93 -13.39 -23.23 27.03
N GLY A 94 -12.61 -22.15 26.95
CA GLY A 94 -11.52 -22.01 26.00
C GLY A 94 -11.54 -20.73 25.17
N ASN A 95 -10.36 -20.39 24.68
CA ASN A 95 -10.11 -19.20 23.88
C ASN A 95 -9.50 -19.62 22.55
N MET A 96 -9.88 -18.92 21.48
CA MET A 96 -9.25 -19.05 20.16
C MET A 96 -8.08 -18.08 20.03
N TYR A 97 -7.07 -18.49 19.28
CA TYR A 97 -5.88 -17.72 18.97
C TYR A 97 -5.64 -17.82 17.46
N ASP A 98 -6.01 -16.77 16.74
CA ASP A 98 -5.88 -16.71 15.29
C ASP A 98 -4.49 -16.19 14.94
N ARG A 99 -3.73 -16.90 14.09
CA ARG A 99 -2.41 -16.38 13.67
C ARG A 99 -2.63 -15.03 13.01
N ILE A 100 -1.87 -14.02 13.42
CA ILE A 100 -1.83 -12.72 12.76
C ILE A 100 -1.16 -12.98 11.42
N GLN A 101 -1.97 -13.28 10.40
CA GLN A 101 -1.48 -13.42 9.05
C GLN A 101 -0.98 -12.06 8.62
N ALA A 102 0.34 -11.89 8.64
CA ALA A 102 1.00 -10.73 8.06
C ALA A 102 0.52 -10.50 6.62
N SER A 103 0.15 -11.56 5.89
CA SER A 103 -0.36 -11.49 4.53
C SER A 103 -1.58 -10.61 4.36
N LYS A 104 -2.59 -10.62 5.24
CA LYS A 104 -3.82 -9.81 4.96
C LYS A 104 -3.54 -8.31 5.07
N ARG A 105 -2.90 -7.88 6.16
CA ARG A 105 -2.54 -6.47 6.35
C ARG A 105 -1.44 -6.00 5.42
N MET A 106 -0.49 -6.87 5.06
CA MET A 106 0.55 -6.52 4.09
C MET A 106 0.03 -6.53 2.65
N VAL A 107 -0.97 -7.34 2.31
CA VAL A 107 -1.66 -7.29 1.01
C VAL A 107 -2.50 -6.02 0.92
N GLU A 108 -3.32 -5.73 1.94
CA GLU A 108 -4.09 -4.47 2.02
C GLU A 108 -3.15 -3.25 1.98
N ALA A 109 -2.07 -3.25 2.77
CA ALA A 109 -1.09 -2.16 2.75
C ALA A 109 -0.37 -2.05 1.39
N ARG A 110 -0.10 -3.16 0.71
CA ARG A 110 0.51 -3.15 -0.62
C ARG A 110 -0.43 -2.56 -1.66
N GLU A 111 -1.70 -2.91 -1.64
CA GLU A 111 -2.71 -2.33 -2.52
C GLU A 111 -2.80 -0.81 -2.30
N THR A 112 -2.92 -0.35 -1.05
CA THR A 112 -2.95 1.09 -0.75
C THR A 112 -1.67 1.83 -1.17
N LEU A 113 -0.52 1.16 -1.09
CA LEU A 113 0.75 1.75 -1.52
C LEU A 113 0.88 1.80 -3.05
N GLN A 114 0.24 0.88 -3.76
CA GLN A 114 0.15 0.93 -5.22
C GLN A 114 -0.77 2.08 -5.65
N ASP A 115 -1.94 2.22 -5.03
CA ASP A 115 -2.85 3.33 -5.32
C ASP A 115 -2.19 4.71 -5.09
N LEU A 116 -1.46 4.86 -3.98
CA LEU A 116 -0.71 6.09 -3.67
C LEU A 116 0.40 6.38 -4.68
N ARG A 117 1.05 5.34 -5.21
CA ARG A 117 2.11 5.49 -6.22
C ARG A 117 1.53 5.99 -7.53
N ASP A 118 0.37 5.49 -7.94
CA ASP A 118 -0.25 5.87 -9.20
C ASP A 118 -0.71 7.35 -9.16
N VAL A 119 -1.31 7.79 -8.04
CA VAL A 119 -1.66 9.22 -7.85
C VAL A 119 -0.44 10.14 -7.91
N LEU A 120 0.71 9.68 -7.40
CA LEU A 120 1.95 10.46 -7.44
C LEU A 120 2.49 10.64 -8.86
N LEU A 121 2.34 9.62 -9.71
CA LEU A 121 2.73 9.70 -11.13
C LEU A 121 1.83 10.69 -11.88
N ASP A 122 0.52 10.65 -11.64
CA ASP A 122 -0.43 11.59 -12.28
C ASP A 122 -0.15 13.05 -11.89
N LEU A 123 0.32 13.29 -10.66
CA LEU A 123 0.69 14.63 -10.19
C LEU A 123 2.01 15.15 -10.79
N GLU A 124 2.97 14.27 -11.05
CA GLU A 124 4.22 14.64 -11.75
C GLU A 124 3.91 15.09 -13.18
N GLU A 125 3.03 14.38 -13.89
CA GLU A 125 2.59 14.77 -15.24
C GLU A 125 1.83 16.10 -15.25
N ALA A 126 0.98 16.35 -14.25
CA ALA A 126 0.28 17.64 -14.12
C ALA A 126 1.23 18.82 -13.88
N ALA A 127 2.34 18.61 -13.16
CA ALA A 127 3.33 19.66 -12.90
C ALA A 127 4.16 20.02 -14.15
N GLU A 128 4.43 19.04 -15.04
CA GLU A 128 5.09 19.32 -16.32
C GLU A 128 4.18 20.15 -17.25
N ILE A 129 2.88 19.85 -17.27
CA ILE A 129 1.90 20.62 -18.06
C ILE A 129 1.79 22.07 -17.57
N GLU A 130 1.78 22.32 -16.26
CA GLU A 130 1.76 23.69 -15.72
C GLU A 130 2.98 24.50 -16.15
N GLN A 131 4.17 23.89 -16.19
CA GLN A 131 5.39 24.58 -16.62
C GLN A 131 5.33 24.93 -18.12
N GLU A 132 4.85 24.02 -18.97
CA GLU A 132 4.71 24.27 -20.41
C GLU A 132 3.64 25.34 -20.71
N THR A 133 2.54 25.38 -19.95
CA THR A 133 1.53 26.45 -20.08
C THR A 133 2.07 27.83 -19.72
N ARG A 134 2.98 27.92 -18.73
CA ARG A 134 3.60 29.19 -18.34
C ARG A 134 4.53 29.73 -19.43
N GLU A 135 5.30 28.85 -20.08
CA GLU A 135 6.16 29.24 -21.21
C GLU A 135 5.33 29.74 -22.41
N LEU A 136 4.13 29.18 -22.64
CA LEU A 136 3.22 29.64 -23.68
C LEU A 136 2.55 30.99 -23.37
N GLU A 137 2.22 31.26 -22.10
CA GLU A 137 1.68 32.56 -21.68
C GLU A 137 2.71 33.69 -21.84
N ASP A 138 3.98 33.44 -21.49
CA ASP A 138 5.07 34.42 -21.67
C ASP A 138 5.32 34.74 -23.16
N MET A 139 4.99 33.83 -24.09
CA MET A 139 5.08 34.07 -25.54
C MET A 139 3.85 34.77 -26.14
N ALA A 140 2.70 34.75 -25.45
CA ALA A 140 1.48 35.41 -25.92
C ALA A 140 1.49 36.92 -25.64
N GLU A 141 2.19 37.36 -24.59
CA GLU A 141 2.31 38.78 -24.21
C GLU A 141 3.07 39.63 -25.27
N ASP A 142 3.92 39.00 -26.09
CA ASP A 142 4.64 39.68 -27.19
C ASP A 142 3.76 39.96 -28.43
N VAL A 143 2.60 39.30 -28.56
CA VAL A 143 1.71 39.45 -29.73
C VAL A 143 0.80 40.67 -29.61
N ASP A 144 0.52 41.12 -28.39
CA ASP A 144 -0.32 42.31 -28.14
C ASP A 144 0.35 43.64 -28.56
N MET A 145 1.65 43.63 -28.92
CA MET A 145 2.30 44.80 -29.53
C MET A 145 2.04 44.95 -31.04
N VAL A 146 1.43 43.96 -31.71
CA VAL A 146 1.18 44.00 -33.16
C VAL A 146 -0.17 44.66 -33.47
N GLU A 147 -1.17 44.52 -32.60
CA GLU A 147 -2.50 45.11 -32.84
C GLU A 147 -2.52 46.65 -32.72
N ASP A 148 -1.61 47.25 -31.95
CA ASP A 148 -1.47 48.71 -31.87
C ASP A 148 -0.80 49.31 -33.13
N ALA A 149 0.03 48.54 -33.84
CA ALA A 149 0.68 49.00 -35.07
C ALA A 149 -0.26 49.02 -36.28
N GLU A 150 -1.22 48.08 -36.35
CA GLU A 150 -2.22 48.05 -37.44
C GLU A 150 -3.26 49.17 -37.31
N LYS A 151 -3.45 49.71 -36.10
CA LYS A 151 -4.38 50.81 -35.85
C LYS A 151 -3.82 52.16 -36.32
N GLU A 152 -2.53 52.44 -36.13
CA GLU A 152 -1.91 53.69 -36.65
C GLU A 152 -1.85 53.73 -38.18
N VAL A 153 -1.62 52.59 -38.85
CA VAL A 153 -1.57 52.55 -40.33
C VAL A 153 -2.95 52.87 -40.93
N ARG A 154 -4.03 52.45 -40.28
CA ARG A 154 -5.40 52.71 -40.74
C ARG A 154 -5.80 54.19 -40.63
N GLU A 155 -5.29 54.91 -39.63
CA GLU A 155 -5.59 56.35 -39.47
C GLU A 155 -4.86 57.23 -40.50
N LEU A 156 -3.75 56.77 -41.09
CA LEU A 156 -3.01 57.52 -42.10
C LEU A 156 -3.62 57.42 -43.52
N GLU A 157 -4.32 56.33 -43.84
CA GLU A 157 -4.98 56.15 -45.15
C GLU A 157 -6.23 57.04 -45.31
N GLU A 158 -6.92 57.38 -44.21
CA GLU A 158 -8.12 58.23 -44.24
C GLU A 158 -7.81 59.72 -44.51
N ILE A 159 -6.54 60.15 -44.42
CA ILE A 159 -6.14 61.55 -44.63
C ILE A 159 -5.81 61.84 -46.11
N GLU A 160 -5.36 60.83 -46.88
CA GLU A 160 -5.04 61.00 -48.31
C GLU A 160 -6.29 61.08 -49.20
N GLU A 161 -7.41 60.47 -48.80
CA GLU A 161 -8.63 60.45 -49.63
C GLU A 161 -9.40 61.80 -49.62
N ASN A 162 -9.15 62.66 -48.63
CA ASN A 162 -9.88 63.94 -48.47
C ASN A 162 -9.21 65.15 -49.15
N ALA A 163 -8.07 64.96 -49.84
CA ALA A 163 -7.36 66.04 -50.54
C ALA A 163 -7.66 66.14 -52.05
N GLY A 164 -8.53 65.28 -52.59
CA GLY A 164 -8.63 65.01 -54.03
C GLY A 164 -9.85 65.53 -54.79
N MET A 165 -10.68 66.43 -54.25
CA MET A 165 -11.83 66.99 -55.00
C MET A 165 -12.05 68.48 -54.73
N ALA A 166 -11.24 69.31 -55.36
CA ALA A 166 -11.65 70.66 -55.72
C ALA A 166 -10.97 70.96 -57.06
N GLU A 167 -11.77 71.01 -58.13
CA GLU A 167 -11.61 71.77 -59.37
C GLU A 167 -12.39 71.06 -60.48
N ASP A 168 -13.54 71.62 -60.84
CA ASP A 168 -13.77 72.15 -62.19
C ASP A 168 -15.21 72.68 -62.30
N ASP A 169 -15.31 73.99 -62.07
CA ASP A 169 -16.39 74.85 -62.56
C ASP A 169 -16.13 75.14 -64.05
N GLU A 170 -17.13 74.92 -64.93
CA GLU A 170 -17.53 75.82 -66.03
C GLU A 170 -18.78 75.33 -66.79
#